data_AF-A0A662UDA5-F1
#
_entry.id   AF-A0A662UDA5-F1
#
_cell.length_a   1.000
_cell.length_b   1.000
_cell.length_c   1.000
_cell.angle_alpha   90.00
_cell.angle_beta   90.00
_cell.angle_gamma   90.00
#
_symmetry.space_group_name_H-M   'P 1'
#
loop_
_entity.id
_entity.type
_entity.pdbx_description
1 polymer ?
#
loop_
_entity_poly.entity_id
_entity_poly.type
_entity_poly.pdbx_seq_one_letter_code
_entity_poly.pdbx_strand_id
1 'polypeptide(L)'
;MDTWVYVFDEFKPLDIDRGTLFKLAEKDPLKLFELVKKVLLDVKGISNVKVYDIYFDPHNLELLIEYLVTYKLGEVSVKVIHSQDPVATLKKYYEYEKTKK
;
A
#
# COMPACT_ATOMS: atom_id res chain seq x y z
N MET A 1 4.66 -4.96 -14.48
CA MET A 1 4.90 -4.29 -13.19
C MET A 1 3.53 -4.15 -12.60
N ASP A 2 3.25 -4.97 -11.60
CA ASP A 2 1.86 -5.24 -11.19
C ASP A 2 1.65 -4.71 -9.76
N THR A 3 2.62 -3.97 -9.24
CA THR A 3 2.61 -3.40 -7.90
C THR A 3 2.79 -1.89 -7.99
N TRP A 4 1.93 -1.18 -7.27
CA TRP A 4 1.78 0.26 -7.30
C TRP A 4 1.75 0.82 -5.88
N VAL A 5 2.27 2.03 -5.71
CA VAL A 5 2.09 2.87 -4.53
C VAL A 5 1.09 3.95 -4.90
N TYR A 6 -0.06 3.96 -4.24
CA TYR A 6 -1.06 5.01 -4.36
C TYR A 6 -0.93 6.00 -3.21
N VAL A 7 -0.72 7.28 -3.54
CA VAL A 7 -0.57 8.39 -2.60
C VAL A 7 -0.89 9.70 -3.32
N PHE A 8 -1.54 10.65 -2.67
CA PHE A 8 -1.94 11.94 -3.28
C PHE A 8 -2.67 11.79 -4.62
N ASP A 9 -3.55 10.80 -4.73
CA ASP A 9 -4.31 10.47 -5.95
C ASP A 9 -3.48 10.07 -7.17
N GLU A 10 -2.20 9.73 -6.96
CA GLU A 10 -1.28 9.25 -7.98
C GLU A 10 -0.90 7.79 -7.76
N PHE A 11 -0.80 7.02 -8.86
CA PHE A 11 -0.20 5.69 -8.85
C PHE A 11 1.26 5.76 -9.29
N LYS A 12 2.17 5.36 -8.40
CA LYS A 12 3.61 5.28 -8.66
C LYS A 12 4.02 3.80 -8.74
N PRO A 13 4.71 3.34 -9.80
CA PRO A 13 5.11 1.94 -9.89
C PRO A 13 6.11 1.59 -8.78
N LEU A 14 6.00 0.37 -8.25
CA LEU A 14 6.95 -0.19 -7.29
C LEU A 14 7.59 -1.44 -7.88
N ASP A 15 8.89 -1.36 -8.12
CA ASP A 15 9.66 -2.52 -8.58
C ASP A 15 9.93 -3.46 -7.40
N ILE A 16 9.12 -4.52 -7.31
CA ILE A 16 9.22 -5.57 -6.31
C ILE A 16 8.72 -6.88 -6.91
N ASP A 17 9.43 -7.98 -6.62
CA ASP A 17 8.97 -9.29 -7.03
C ASP A 17 7.77 -9.73 -6.18
N ARG A 18 6.85 -10.43 -6.84
CA ARG A 18 5.62 -10.93 -6.22
C ARG A 18 5.90 -11.80 -4.97
N GLY A 19 6.92 -12.64 -5.02
CA GLY A 19 7.27 -13.54 -3.91
C GLY A 19 7.68 -12.79 -2.65
N THR A 20 8.58 -11.81 -2.79
CA THR A 20 8.99 -10.92 -1.69
C THR A 20 7.83 -10.08 -1.19
N LEU A 21 6.99 -9.54 -2.09
CA LEU A 21 5.81 -8.77 -1.70
C LEU A 21 4.92 -9.56 -0.74
N PHE A 22 4.47 -10.75 -1.13
CA PHE A 22 3.57 -11.56 -0.30
C PHE A 22 4.25 -12.03 0.99
N LYS A 23 5.53 -12.41 0.91
CA LYS A 23 6.31 -12.81 2.09
C LYS A 23 6.43 -11.68 3.12
N LEU A 24 6.67 -10.45 2.66
CA LEU A 24 6.75 -9.28 3.53
C LEU A 24 5.36 -8.90 4.06
N ALA A 25 4.33 -8.90 3.20
CA ALA A 25 2.97 -8.60 3.62
C ALA A 25 2.48 -9.51 4.76
N GLU A 26 2.81 -10.80 4.71
CA GLU A 26 2.45 -11.79 5.73
C GLU A 26 3.32 -11.68 6.99
N LYS A 27 4.64 -11.58 6.85
CA LYS A 27 5.58 -11.69 7.99
C LYS A 27 5.92 -10.37 8.65
N ASP A 28 6.08 -9.32 7.86
CA ASP A 28 6.56 -8.02 8.32
C ASP A 28 6.16 -6.91 7.32
N PRO A 29 4.87 -6.50 7.35
CA PRO A 29 4.35 -5.49 6.43
C PRO A 29 5.00 -4.11 6.66
N LEU A 30 5.55 -3.82 7.85
CA LEU A 30 6.29 -2.59 8.09
C LEU A 30 7.62 -2.57 7.33
N LYS A 31 8.31 -3.70 7.23
CA LYS A 31 9.55 -3.79 6.43
C LYS A 31 9.32 -3.54 4.95
N LEU A 32 8.15 -3.86 4.40
CA LEU A 32 7.78 -3.50 3.03
C LEU A 32 7.79 -1.98 2.82
N PHE A 33 7.44 -1.20 3.85
CA PHE A 33 7.41 0.25 3.77
C PHE A 33 8.79 0.88 3.50
N GLU A 34 9.89 0.21 3.84
CA GLU A 34 11.24 0.68 3.50
C GLU A 34 11.49 0.73 1.98
N LEU A 35 10.80 -0.12 1.20
CA LEU A 35 10.82 -0.05 -0.26
C LEU A 35 9.93 1.09 -0.76
N VAL A 36 8.77 1.26 -0.13
CA VAL A 36 7.81 2.33 -0.44
C VAL A 36 8.42 3.71 -0.20
N LYS A 37 9.18 3.91 0.89
CA LYS A 37 9.89 5.17 1.20
C LYS A 37 10.72 5.69 0.04
N LYS A 38 11.33 4.81 -0.76
CA LYS A 38 12.14 5.21 -1.92
C LYS A 38 11.31 5.85 -3.04
N VAL A 39 10.02 5.50 -3.12
CA VAL A 39 9.07 6.01 -4.12
C VAL A 39 8.37 7.29 -3.61
N LEU A 40 8.29 7.48 -2.29
CA LEU A 40 7.66 8.63 -1.65
C LEU A 40 8.56 9.87 -1.56
N LEU A 41 9.08 10.36 -2.70
CA LEU A 41 10.01 11.51 -2.73
C LEU A 41 9.44 12.80 -2.11
N ASP A 42 8.12 12.95 -2.16
CA ASP A 42 7.39 14.13 -1.68
C ASP A 42 7.08 14.06 -0.17
N VAL A 43 7.16 12.87 0.44
CA VAL A 43 6.85 12.65 1.86
C VAL A 43 8.14 12.68 2.68
N LYS A 44 8.57 13.89 3.07
CA LYS A 44 9.80 14.11 3.84
C LYS A 44 9.54 14.23 5.34
N GLY A 45 10.51 13.78 6.13
CA GLY A 45 10.47 13.89 7.59
C GLY A 45 9.42 12.98 8.22
N ILE A 46 9.37 11.72 7.78
CA ILE A 46 8.49 10.69 8.35
C ILE A 46 8.87 10.48 9.82
N SER A 47 7.93 10.70 10.72
CA SER A 47 8.09 10.53 12.16
C SER A 47 7.46 9.23 12.66
N ASN A 48 6.44 8.73 11.98
CA ASN A 48 5.76 7.48 12.35
C ASN A 48 5.14 6.79 11.13
N VAL A 49 5.08 5.46 11.17
CA VAL A 49 4.44 4.62 10.16
C VAL A 49 3.71 3.49 10.89
N LYS A 50 2.44 3.30 10.56
CA LYS A 50 1.66 2.15 11.04
C LYS A 50 0.91 1.50 9.89
N VAL A 51 0.77 0.18 9.95
CA VAL A 51 -0.14 -0.56 9.07
C VAL A 51 -1.55 -0.27 9.56
N TYR A 52 -2.40 0.24 8.68
CA TYR A 52 -3.79 0.56 8.97
C TYR A 52 -4.71 -0.60 8.63
N ASP A 53 -4.58 -1.16 7.42
CA ASP A 53 -5.35 -2.32 7.00
C ASP A 53 -4.60 -3.14 5.95
N ILE A 54 -5.01 -4.41 5.84
CA ILE A 54 -4.57 -5.31 4.79
C ILE A 54 -5.82 -5.95 4.17
N TYR A 55 -5.94 -5.81 2.86
CA TYR A 55 -6.96 -6.44 2.04
C TYR A 55 -6.29 -7.43 1.09
N PHE A 56 -6.79 -8.66 1.08
CA PHE A 56 -6.28 -9.72 0.22
C PHE A 56 -7.45 -10.47 -0.43
N ASP A 57 -7.44 -10.53 -1.76
CA ASP A 57 -8.36 -11.33 -2.55
C ASP A 57 -7.59 -12.53 -3.14
N PRO A 58 -7.75 -13.73 -2.57
CA PRO A 58 -7.05 -14.93 -3.04
C PRO A 58 -7.52 -15.41 -4.41
N HIS A 59 -8.74 -15.05 -4.85
CA HIS A 59 -9.28 -15.50 -6.13
C HIS A 59 -8.59 -14.80 -7.31
N ASN A 60 -8.31 -13.50 -7.15
CA ASN A 60 -7.65 -12.69 -8.17
C ASN A 60 -6.16 -12.45 -7.87
N LEU A 61 -5.67 -12.97 -6.73
CA LEU A 61 -4.33 -12.70 -6.19
C LEU A 61 -4.05 -11.19 -6.06
N GLU A 62 -5.06 -10.42 -5.67
CA GLU A 62 -4.94 -8.99 -5.42
C GLU A 62 -4.60 -8.73 -3.96
N LEU A 63 -3.69 -7.79 -3.72
CA LEU A 63 -3.28 -7.39 -2.37
C LEU A 63 -3.30 -5.87 -2.28
N LEU A 64 -3.83 -5.34 -1.19
CA LEU A 64 -3.71 -3.95 -0.82
C LEU A 64 -3.27 -3.85 0.65
N ILE A 65 -2.21 -3.08 0.90
CA ILE A 65 -1.76 -2.74 2.25
C ILE A 65 -1.86 -1.24 2.40
N GLU A 66 -2.64 -0.77 3.36
CA GLU A 66 -2.73 0.64 3.70
C GLU A 66 -1.83 0.97 4.88
N TYR A 67 -1.01 2.01 4.71
CA TYR A 67 -0.19 2.61 5.75
C TYR A 67 -0.71 3.99 6.08
N LEU A 68 -0.72 4.31 7.37
CA LEU A 68 -0.85 5.69 7.84
C LEU A 68 0.55 6.21 8.19
N VAL A 69 0.96 7.24 7.48
CA VAL A 69 2.31 7.81 7.56
C VAL A 69 2.20 9.22 8.14
N THR A 70 2.76 9.41 9.33
CA THR A 70 2.89 10.74 9.92
C THR A 70 4.21 11.35 9.44
N TYR A 71 4.13 12.54 8.85
CA TYR A 71 5.26 13.29 8.34
C TYR A 71 5.13 14.77 8.70
N LYS A 72 6.11 15.59 8.31
CA LYS A 72 6.20 16.99 8.77
C LYS A 72 4.93 17.83 8.53
N LEU A 73 4.17 17.56 7.46
CA LEU A 73 2.97 18.35 7.10
C LEU A 73 1.66 17.74 7.59
N GLY A 74 1.68 16.56 8.24
CA GLY A 74 0.46 15.90 8.75
C GLY A 74 0.52 14.38 8.65
N GLU A 75 -0.65 13.76 8.47
CA GLU A 75 -0.78 12.32 8.20
C GLU A 75 -1.24 12.10 6.75
N VAL A 76 -0.65 11.12 6.08
CA VAL A 76 -1.05 10.71 4.73
C VAL A 76 -1.29 9.20 4.68
N SER A 77 -2.32 8.80 3.96
CA SER A 77 -2.56 7.40 3.63
C SER A 77 -1.74 7.01 2.41
N VAL A 78 -0.95 5.94 2.55
CA VAL A 78 -0.16 5.36 1.47
C VAL A 78 -0.61 3.93 1.27
N LYS A 79 -0.98 3.55 0.05
CA LYS A 79 -1.47 2.21 -0.26
C LYS A 79 -0.51 1.49 -1.20
N VAL A 80 -0.04 0.31 -0.82
CA VAL A 80 0.66 -0.61 -1.73
C VAL A 80 -0.36 -1.55 -2.33
N ILE A 81 -0.46 -1.60 -3.66
CA ILE A 81 -1.49 -2.31 -4.39
C ILE A 81 -0.83 -3.24 -5.38
N HIS A 82 -1.05 -4.55 -5.26
CA HIS A 82 -0.67 -5.55 -6.25
C HIS A 82 -1.90 -6.03 -6.99
N SER A 83 -1.97 -5.71 -8.29
CA SER A 83 -3.09 -6.02 -9.16
C SER A 83 -2.75 -5.76 -10.63
N GLN A 84 -3.45 -6.46 -11.52
CA GLN A 84 -3.47 -6.13 -12.95
C GLN A 84 -4.25 -4.84 -13.24
N ASP A 85 -5.22 -4.50 -12.38
CA ASP A 85 -5.99 -3.24 -12.43
C ASP A 85 -6.03 -2.61 -11.02
N PRO A 86 -5.07 -1.74 -10.68
CA PRO A 86 -4.99 -1.15 -9.35
C PRO A 86 -6.16 -0.20 -9.03
N VAL A 87 -6.84 0.35 -10.05
CA VAL A 87 -8.02 1.20 -9.86
C VAL A 87 -9.21 0.35 -9.44
N ALA A 88 -9.42 -0.80 -10.10
CA ALA A 88 -10.45 -1.74 -9.72
C ALA A 88 -10.23 -2.29 -8.31
N THR A 89 -9.00 -2.68 -7.97
CA THR A 89 -8.66 -3.16 -6.62
C THR A 89 -8.87 -2.09 -5.55
N LEU A 90 -8.51 -0.83 -5.82
CA LEU A 90 -8.75 0.27 -4.89
C LEU A 90 -10.26 0.47 -4.62
N LYS A 91 -11.10 0.36 -5.67
CA LYS A 91 -12.56 0.41 -5.51
C LYS A 91 -13.09 -0.73 -4.65
N LYS A 92 -12.65 -1.97 -4.91
CA LYS A 92 -13.02 -3.15 -4.10
C LYS A 92 -12.65 -2.94 -2.63
N TYR A 93 -11.45 -2.42 -2.38
CA TYR A 93 -10.99 -2.11 -1.03
C TYR A 93 -11.87 -1.09 -0.32
N TYR A 94 -12.27 0.00 -1.00
CA TYR A 94 -13.17 0.99 -0.38
C TYR A 94 -14.56 0.43 -0.07
N GLU A 95 -15.10 -0.46 -0.91
CA GLU A 95 -16.33 -1.16 -0.57
C GLU A 95 -16.14 -2.09 0.64
N TYR A 96 -15.03 -2.82 0.70
CA TYR A 96 -14.67 -3.63 1.87
C TYR A 96 -14.53 -2.80 3.16
N GLU A 97 -13.86 -1.65 3.12
CA GLU A 97 -13.71 -0.77 4.29
C GLU A 97 -15.07 -0.28 4.82
N LYS A 98 -16.01 0.03 3.92
CA LYS A 98 -17.38 0.42 4.31
C LYS A 98 -18.11 -0.70 5.05
N THR A 99 -17.86 -1.97 4.71
CA THR A 99 -18.49 -3.11 5.41
C THR A 99 -17.92 -3.40 6.79
N LYS A 100 -16.74 -2.84 7.11
CA LYS A 100 -16.11 -2.98 8.43
C LYS A 100 -16.58 -1.95 9.47
N LYS A 101 -17.23 -0.87 9.02
CA LYS A 101 -17.77 0.20 9.89
C LYS A 101 -19.19 -0.12 10.30
#